data_AF-A0A933UM93-F1
#
_entry.id   AF-A0A933UM93-F1
#
_cell.length_a   1.000
_cell.length_b   1.000
_cell.length_c   1.000
_cell.angle_alpha   90.00
_cell.angle_beta   90.00
_cell.angle_gamma   90.00
#
_symmetry.space_group_name_H-M   'P 1'
#
loop_
_entity.id
_entity.type
_entity.pdbx_description
1 polymer ?
#
loop_
_entity_poly.entity_id
_entity_poly.type
_entity_poly.pdbx_seq_one_letter_code
_entity_poly.pdbx_strand_id
1 'polypeptide(L)' 'MLGSCTTMGIGGWLLMIGLWAGFLAVVVWGVSRLFPSTPDGPTAVLAERFAAGEIDTDTYRSARAELTRSGRN' A
#
# COMPACT_ATOMS: atom_id res chain seq x y z
N MET A 1 25.31 40.36 13.91
CA MET A 1 24.93 39.31 14.88
C MET A 1 23.48 38.87 14.60
N LEU A 2 23.22 38.15 13.51
CA LEU A 2 21.86 37.80 13.05
C LEU A 2 21.84 36.37 12.48
N GLY A 3 22.10 35.35 13.31
CA GLY A 3 22.19 33.96 12.82
C GLY A 3 21.62 32.87 13.74
N SER A 4 21.32 33.18 15.00
CA SER A 4 20.98 32.18 16.02
C SER A 4 19.48 31.93 16.21
N CYS A 5 18.58 32.83 15.77
CA CYS A 5 17.14 32.62 15.97
C CYS A 5 16.52 31.59 15.01
N THR A 6 17.07 31.39 13.81
CA THR A 6 16.58 30.37 12.86
C THR A 6 17.07 28.96 13.17
N THR A 7 18.20 28.83 13.87
CA THR A 7 18.75 27.54 14.31
C THR A 7 17.83 26.82 15.32
N MET A 8 17.14 27.57 16.20
CA MET A 8 16.17 27.00 17.15
C MET A 8 14.86 26.53 16.48
N GLY A 9 14.56 27.00 15.27
CA GLY A 9 13.32 26.69 14.54
C GLY A 9 13.47 25.61 13.47
N ILE A 10 14.48 25.72 12.60
CA ILE A 10 14.65 24.78 11.46
C ILE A 10 15.20 23.43 11.92
N GLY A 11 16.23 23.43 12.78
CA GLY A 11 16.82 22.18 13.29
C GLY A 11 15.82 21.37 14.10
N GLY A 12 15.05 22.05 14.97
CA GLY A 12 13.97 21.44 15.73
C GLY A 12 12.86 20.89 14.83
N TRP A 13 12.40 21.66 13.84
CA TRP A 13 11.33 21.26 12.93
C TRP A 13 11.71 20.05 12.05
N LEU A 14 12.94 20.03 11.52
CA LEU A 14 13.45 18.89 10.75
C LEU A 14 13.57 17.63 11.59
N LEU A 15 14.02 17.75 12.84
CA LEU A 15 14.10 16.62 13.77
C LEU A 15 12.70 16.11 14.15
N MET A 16 11.74 17.02 14.36
CA MET A 16 10.33 16.72 14.61
C MET A 16 9.71 15.91 13.46
N ILE A 17 9.86 16.41 12.23
CA ILE A 17 9.34 15.75 11.02
C ILE A 17 10.06 14.43 10.80
N GLY A 18 11.39 14.39 10.93
CA GLY A 18 12.16 13.17 10.78
C GLY A 18 11.73 12.09 11.78
N LEU A 19 11.48 12.48 13.03
CA LEU A 19 11.02 11.58 14.08
C LEU A 19 9.62 11.02 13.77
N TRP A 20 8.67 11.87 13.36
CA TRP A 20 7.34 11.40 12.97
C TRP A 20 7.33 10.59 11.67
N ALA A 21 8.07 11.02 10.65
CA ALA A 21 8.17 10.31 9.38
C ALA A 21 8.80 8.93 9.58
N GLY A 22 9.86 8.86 10.40
CA GLY A 22 10.48 7.59 10.80
C GLY A 22 9.51 6.71 11.60
N PHE A 23 8.80 7.28 12.57
CA PHE A 23 7.78 6.55 13.32
C PHE A 23 6.67 5.99 12.42
N LEU A 24 6.11 6.81 11.54
CA LEU A 24 5.10 6.38 10.56
C LEU A 24 5.65 5.33 9.61
N ALA A 25 6.89 5.47 9.14
CA ALA A 25 7.55 4.48 8.30
C ALA A 25 7.69 3.14 9.02
N VAL A 26 8.08 3.13 10.29
CA VAL A 26 8.17 1.92 11.11
C VAL A 26 6.78 1.30 11.34
N VAL A 27 5.75 2.12 11.58
CA VAL A 27 4.37 1.64 11.73
C VAL A 27 3.88 1.00 10.44
N VAL A 28 4.00 1.69 9.30
CA VAL A 28 3.60 1.17 7.98
C VAL A 28 4.40 -0.08 7.63
N TRP A 29 5.69 -0.09 7.90
CA TRP A 29 6.55 -1.26 7.71
C TRP A 29 6.12 -2.43 8.60
N GLY A 30 5.85 -2.18 9.89
CA GLY A 30 5.37 -3.21 10.81
C GLY A 30 4.03 -3.80 10.37
N VAL A 31 3.09 -2.95 9.95
CA VAL A 31 1.78 -3.39 9.44
C VAL A 31 1.92 -4.20 8.15
N SER A 32 2.68 -3.73 7.16
CA SER A 32 2.94 -4.45 5.90
C SER A 32 3.79 -5.71 6.07
N ARG A 33 4.55 -5.81 7.16
CA ARG A 33 5.33 -6.99 7.54
C ARG A 33 4.48 -8.05 8.24
N LEU A 34 3.60 -7.64 9.16
CA LEU A 34 2.73 -8.55 9.91
C LEU A 34 1.55 -9.04 9.06
N PHE A 35 1.01 -8.16 8.26
CA PHE A 35 0.10 -8.49 7.19
C PHE A 35 0.89 -8.31 5.91
N PRO A 36 1.63 -9.34 5.43
CA PRO A 36 2.00 -9.35 4.04
C PRO A 36 0.69 -9.07 3.33
N SER A 37 0.59 -7.88 2.74
CA SER A 37 -0.43 -7.59 1.78
C SER A 37 -0.06 -8.49 0.62
N THR A 38 -0.37 -9.79 0.74
CA THR A 38 -0.83 -10.55 -0.41
C THR A 38 -1.83 -9.59 -0.98
N PRO A 39 -1.53 -8.98 -2.14
CA PRO A 39 -2.59 -8.41 -2.90
C PRO A 39 -3.46 -9.64 -3.13
N ASP A 40 -4.52 -9.76 -2.34
CA ASP A 40 -5.72 -10.45 -2.77
C ASP A 40 -6.13 -9.63 -3.96
N GLY A 41 -5.44 -9.90 -5.07
CA GLY A 41 -5.51 -9.11 -6.27
C GLY A 41 -6.93 -9.21 -6.76
N PRO A 42 -7.29 -8.48 -7.81
CA PRO A 42 -8.62 -8.58 -8.41
C PRO A 42 -9.10 -10.05 -8.63
N THR A 43 -8.15 -10.99 -8.76
CA THR A 43 -8.35 -12.45 -8.78
C THR A 43 -8.94 -13.10 -7.52
N ALA A 44 -8.66 -12.59 -6.31
CA ALA A 44 -9.19 -13.15 -5.05
C ALA A 44 -10.67 -12.83 -4.87
N VAL A 45 -11.07 -11.59 -5.20
CA VAL A 45 -12.49 -11.18 -5.25
C VAL A 45 -13.26 -11.99 -6.30
N LEU A 46 -12.64 -12.26 -7.46
CA LEU A 46 -13.21 -13.13 -8.50
C LEU A 46 -13.38 -14.59 -8.02
N ALA A 47 -12.42 -15.11 -7.23
CA ALA A 47 -12.48 -16.47 -6.70
C ALA A 47 -13.58 -16.64 -5.64
N GLU A 48 -13.77 -15.62 -4.79
CA GLU A 48 -14.87 -15.59 -3.81
C GLU A 48 -16.24 -15.57 -4.50
N ARG A 49 -16.40 -14.73 -5.53
CA ARG A 49 -17.64 -14.64 -6.33
C ARG A 49 -17.94 -15.91 -7.11
N PHE A 50 -16.90 -16.60 -7.61
CA PHE A 50 -17.03 -17.89 -8.27
C PHE A 50 -17.44 -18.98 -7.26
N ALA A 51 -16.85 -19.01 -6.07
CA ALA A 51 -17.23 -19.93 -4.99
C ALA A 51 -18.66 -19.68 -4.47
N ALA A 52 -19.11 -18.41 -4.48
CA ALA A 52 -20.49 -18.02 -4.19
C ALA A 52 -21.49 -18.39 -5.31
N GLY A 53 -21.00 -18.84 -6.47
CA GLY A 53 -21.82 -19.19 -7.64
C GLY A 53 -22.45 -17.98 -8.36
N GLU A 54 -22.06 -16.76 -8.01
CA GLU A 54 -22.54 -15.52 -8.65
C GLU A 54 -21.94 -15.31 -10.05
N ILE A 55 -20.80 -15.97 -10.34
CA ILE A 55 -20.06 -15.82 -11.59
C ILE A 55 -19.88 -17.19 -12.23
N ASP A 56 -20.28 -17.29 -13.50
CA ASP A 56 -20.09 -18.50 -14.31
C ASP A 56 -18.62 -18.70 -14.73
N THR A 57 -18.26 -19.95 -15.01
CA THR A 57 -16.91 -20.40 -15.34
C THR A 57 -16.31 -19.64 -16.54
N ASP A 58 -17.12 -19.31 -17.54
CA ASP A 58 -16.62 -18.60 -18.74
C ASP A 58 -16.39 -17.11 -18.48
N THR A 59 -17.18 -16.52 -17.56
CA THR A 59 -17.00 -15.14 -17.11
C THR A 59 -15.74 -15.00 -16.23
N TYR A 60 -15.45 -16.02 -15.41
CA TYR A 60 -14.21 -16.05 -14.62
C TYR A 60 -12.96 -16.12 -15.50
N ARG A 61 -12.97 -16.98 -16.55
CA ARG A 61 -11.82 -17.14 -17.46
C ARG A 61 -11.52 -15.88 -18.26
N SER A 62 -12.55 -15.21 -18.76
CA SER A 62 -12.40 -13.97 -19.54
C SER A 62 -11.86 -12.82 -18.68
N ALA A 63 -12.40 -12.62 -17.48
CA ALA A 63 -11.90 -11.61 -16.54
C ALA A 63 -10.44 -11.85 -16.11
N ARG A 64 -10.07 -13.11 -15.86
CA ARG A 64 -8.69 -13.47 -15.48
C ARG A 64 -7.69 -13.25 -16.61
N ALA A 65 -8.08 -13.53 -17.86
CA ALA A 65 -7.26 -13.28 -19.03
C ALA A 65 -6.98 -11.78 -19.22
N GLU A 66 -7.99 -10.93 -18.99
CA GLU A 66 -7.85 -9.48 -19.10
C GLU A 66 -6.95 -8.90 -18.01
N LEU A 67 -7.13 -9.31 -16.75
CA LEU A 67 -6.27 -8.87 -15.65
C LEU A 67 -4.80 -9.26 -15.85
N THR A 68 -4.54 -10.44 -16.42
CA THR A 68 -3.18 -10.89 -16.76
C THR A 68 -2.57 -10.07 -17.89
N ARG A 69 -3.39 -9.59 -18.84
CA ARG A 69 -2.97 -8.71 -19.93
C ARG A 69 -2.67 -7.30 -19.41
N SER A 70 -3.49 -6.76 -18.53
CA SER A 70 -3.33 -5.40 -17.96
C SER A 70 -2.16 -5.31 -16.98
N GLY A 71 -1.87 -6.34 -16.18
CA GLY A 71 -0.76 -6.32 -15.22
C GLY A 71 0.65 -6.49 -15.84
N ARG A 72 0.74 -6.68 -17.17
CA ARG A 72 2.00 -6.86 -17.91
C ARG A 72 2.42 -5.61 -18.70
N ASN A 73 1.60 -4.55 -18.72
CA ASN A 73 1.95 -3.24 -19.30
C ASN A 73 2.33 -2.26 -18.18
#